data_AF-A0A3M2JF15-F1
#
_entry.id   AF-A0A3M2JF15-F1
#
_cell.length_a   1.000
_cell.length_b   1.000
_cell.length_c   1.000
_cell.angle_alpha   90.00
_cell.angle_beta   90.00
_cell.angle_gamma   90.00
#
_symmetry.space_group_name_H-M   'P 1'
#
loop_
_entity.id
_entity.type
_entity.pdbx_description
1 polymer ?
#
loop_
_entity_poly.entity_id
_entity_poly.type
_entity_poly.pdbx_seq_one_letter_code
_entity_poly.pdbx_strand_id
1 'polypeptide(L)'
;MPDRRPTAAERQARLAAVRAEQRKNERRRTVLISSIAGTLVVALIAVAGFVLVGANREKAELQAQADAEIEGVQSYDGLTFNHVTTTVDYPQTPPAGGDHAAAWLNCGVYTEPVPSENAVHSLEHGAVWVTYDPSLPADEIAALEALADNQSYVLVTPFEGMESPITITAWGYQLAVDTADDSRIPVFIQKYLLNPELAEVGAPCSSGVGTPA
;
A
#
# COMPACT_ATOMS: atom_id res chain seq x y z
N MET A 1 56.55 60.49 -23.00
CA MET A 1 56.75 59.41 -23.99
C MET A 1 55.48 59.30 -24.81
N PRO A 2 55.52 59.29 -26.15
CA PRO A 2 54.29 59.23 -26.93
C PRO A 2 53.67 57.84 -26.80
N ASP A 3 52.37 57.80 -26.52
CA ASP A 3 51.59 56.58 -26.42
C ASP A 3 51.49 55.93 -27.81
N ARG A 4 52.22 54.82 -28.02
CA ARG A 4 52.29 54.13 -29.31
C ARG A 4 51.00 53.34 -29.49
N ARG A 5 50.14 53.80 -30.41
CA ARG A 5 48.92 53.07 -30.79
C ARG A 5 49.30 51.67 -31.32
N PRO A 6 48.68 50.60 -30.81
CA PRO A 6 48.98 49.25 -31.25
C PRO A 6 48.64 49.07 -32.74
N THR A 7 49.45 48.27 -33.42
CA THR A 7 49.26 47.91 -34.83
C THR A 7 48.05 46.99 -35.02
N ALA A 8 47.55 46.86 -36.25
CA ALA A 8 46.44 45.97 -36.56
C ALA A 8 46.76 44.49 -36.23
N ALA A 9 48.00 44.07 -36.47
CA ALA A 9 48.47 42.73 -36.15
C ALA A 9 48.49 42.44 -34.65
N GLU A 10 48.95 43.39 -33.82
CA GLU A 10 48.95 43.27 -32.35
C GLU A 10 47.52 43.18 -31.78
N ARG A 11 46.56 43.92 -32.34
CA ARG A 11 45.14 43.80 -31.96
C ARG A 11 44.56 42.43 -32.32
N GLN A 12 44.85 41.91 -33.51
CA GLN A 12 44.40 40.58 -33.93
C GLN A 12 45.00 39.47 -33.07
N ALA A 13 46.29 39.54 -32.73
CA ALA A 13 46.95 38.57 -31.85
C ALA A 13 46.35 38.58 -30.44
N ARG A 14 46.05 39.75 -29.87
CA ARG A 14 45.37 39.87 -28.57
C ARG A 14 43.95 39.28 -28.61
N LEU A 15 43.18 39.58 -29.65
CA LEU A 15 41.83 39.01 -29.82
C LEU A 15 41.87 37.48 -29.97
N ALA A 16 42.84 36.95 -30.70
CA ALA A 16 43.04 35.51 -30.86
C ALA A 16 43.42 34.84 -29.52
N ALA A 17 44.30 35.46 -28.73
CA ALA A 17 44.69 34.96 -27.41
C ALA A 17 43.51 34.95 -26.43
N VAL A 18 42.73 36.04 -26.36
CA VAL A 18 41.53 36.13 -25.52
C VAL A 18 40.49 35.09 -25.95
N ARG A 19 40.25 34.92 -27.26
CA ARG A 19 39.32 33.90 -27.77
C ARG A 19 39.81 32.48 -27.46
N ALA A 20 41.12 32.21 -27.52
CA ALA A 20 41.68 30.91 -27.19
C ALA A 20 41.53 30.59 -25.69
N GLU A 21 41.73 31.58 -24.82
CA GLU A 21 41.51 31.46 -23.38
C GLU A 21 40.03 31.27 -23.04
N GLN A 22 39.13 32.03 -23.67
CA GLN A 22 37.69 31.85 -23.54
C GLN A 22 37.25 30.45 -23.96
N ARG A 23 37.68 29.95 -25.13
CA ARG A 23 37.37 28.58 -25.57
C ARG A 23 37.89 27.51 -24.61
N LYS A 24 39.08 27.71 -24.01
CA LYS A 24 39.64 26.80 -23.01
C LYS A 24 38.81 26.79 -21.72
N ASN A 25 38.38 27.97 -21.26
CA ASN A 25 37.55 28.11 -20.06
C ASN A 25 36.13 27.57 -20.29
N GLU A 26 35.53 27.81 -21.45
CA GLU A 26 34.26 27.22 -21.87
C GLU A 26 34.36 25.70 -21.93
N ARG A 27 35.39 25.14 -22.59
CA ARG A 27 35.58 23.68 -22.65
C ARG A 27 35.75 23.07 -21.26
N ARG A 28 36.53 23.71 -20.37
CA ARG A 28 36.69 23.27 -18.97
C ARG A 28 35.37 23.33 -18.21
N ARG A 29 34.61 24.41 -18.35
CA ARG A 29 33.30 24.58 -17.73
C ARG A 29 32.30 23.55 -18.24
N THR A 30 32.22 23.33 -19.55
CA THR A 30 31.35 22.32 -20.15
C THR A 30 31.70 20.93 -19.67
N VAL A 31 32.98 20.55 -19.68
CA VAL A 31 33.42 19.24 -19.17
C VAL A 31 33.04 19.09 -17.69
N LEU A 32 33.28 20.11 -16.88
CA LEU A 32 32.98 20.06 -15.44
C LEU A 32 31.47 19.93 -15.18
N ILE A 33 30.64 20.72 -15.88
CA ILE A 33 29.17 20.64 -15.78
C ILE A 33 28.67 19.27 -16.27
N SER A 34 29.13 18.80 -17.43
CA SER A 34 28.73 17.51 -17.98
C SER A 34 29.15 16.34 -17.08
N SER A 35 30.33 16.40 -16.47
CA SER A 35 30.76 15.40 -15.50
C SER A 35 29.90 15.41 -14.24
N ILE A 36 29.60 16.58 -13.67
CA ILE A 36 28.72 16.69 -12.50
C ILE A 36 27.32 16.17 -12.83
N ALA A 37 26.74 16.61 -13.95
CA ALA A 37 25.43 16.16 -14.39
C ALA A 37 25.42 14.64 -14.63
N GLY A 38 26.44 14.09 -15.28
CA GLY A 38 26.59 12.65 -15.48
C GLY A 38 26.65 11.88 -14.16
N THR A 39 27.46 12.33 -13.21
CA THR A 39 27.55 11.71 -11.87
C THR A 39 26.21 11.77 -11.13
N LEU A 40 25.51 12.91 -11.17
CA LEU A 40 24.19 13.04 -10.53
C LEU A 40 23.16 12.08 -11.12
N VAL A 41 23.13 11.97 -12.46
CA VAL A 41 22.21 11.03 -13.13
C VAL A 41 22.53 9.58 -12.75
N VAL A 42 23.81 9.18 -12.75
CA VAL A 42 24.21 7.82 -12.35
C VAL A 42 23.86 7.56 -10.89
N ALA A 43 24.09 8.53 -10.00
CA ALA A 43 23.73 8.40 -8.58
C ALA A 43 22.21 8.22 -8.40
N LEU A 44 21.38 9.01 -9.11
CA LEU A 44 19.92 8.88 -9.06
C LEU A 44 19.45 7.51 -9.58
N ILE A 45 20.02 7.02 -10.69
CA ILE A 45 19.70 5.69 -11.22
C ILE A 45 20.10 4.59 -10.22
N ALA A 46 21.27 4.71 -9.59
CA ALA A 46 21.73 3.75 -8.60
C ALA A 46 20.82 3.71 -7.37
N VAL A 47 20.41 4.88 -6.85
CA VAL A 47 19.47 4.98 -5.72
C VAL A 47 18.11 4.40 -6.10
N ALA A 48 17.54 4.78 -7.25
CA ALA A 48 16.28 4.24 -7.72
C ALA A 48 16.34 2.72 -7.91
N GLY A 49 17.43 2.21 -8.50
CA GLY A 49 17.66 0.77 -8.66
C GLY A 49 17.75 0.04 -7.32
N PHE A 50 18.44 0.61 -6.33
CA PHE A 50 18.55 0.05 -4.99
C PHE A 50 17.18 -0.04 -4.30
N VAL A 51 16.39 1.04 -4.33
CA VAL A 51 15.04 1.09 -3.75
C VAL A 51 14.11 0.07 -4.42
N LEU A 52 14.11 0.01 -5.75
CA LEU A 52 13.26 -0.94 -6.51
C LEU A 52 13.63 -2.40 -6.21
N VAL A 53 14.93 -2.72 -6.12
CA VAL A 53 15.38 -4.08 -5.78
C VAL A 53 14.99 -4.44 -4.35
N GLY A 54 15.11 -3.50 -3.40
CA GLY A 54 14.67 -3.69 -2.02
C GLY A 54 13.18 -4.02 -1.93
N ALA A 55 12.33 -3.15 -2.50
CA ALA A 55 10.88 -3.34 -2.50
C ALA A 55 10.44 -4.64 -3.18
N ASN A 56 11.10 -5.04 -4.27
CA ASN A 56 10.81 -6.30 -4.95
C ASN A 56 11.17 -7.53 -4.10
N ARG A 57 12.22 -7.47 -3.29
CA ARG A 57 12.60 -8.56 -2.39
C ARG A 57 11.60 -8.70 -1.24
N GLU A 58 11.25 -7.59 -0.62
CA GLU A 58 10.24 -7.54 0.44
C GLU A 58 8.90 -8.11 -0.04
N LYS A 59 8.45 -7.70 -1.23
CA LYS A 59 7.24 -8.26 -1.84
C LYS A 59 7.34 -9.76 -2.10
N ALA A 60 8.49 -10.24 -2.57
CA ALA A 60 8.70 -11.67 -2.82
C ALA A 60 8.73 -12.49 -1.54
N GLU A 61 9.31 -11.95 -0.46
CA GLU A 61 9.30 -12.58 0.87
C GLU A 61 7.88 -12.64 1.45
N LEU A 62 7.12 -11.55 1.35
CA LEU A 62 5.71 -11.51 1.75
C LEU A 62 4.88 -12.54 0.97
N GLN A 63 5.06 -12.63 -0.35
CA GLN A 63 4.37 -13.63 -1.18
C GLN A 63 4.74 -15.05 -0.75
N ALA A 64 6.03 -15.33 -0.50
CA ALA A 64 6.46 -16.66 -0.08
C ALA A 64 5.87 -17.05 1.29
N GLN A 65 5.70 -16.09 2.21
CA GLN A 65 5.00 -16.31 3.48
C GLN A 65 3.51 -16.54 3.26
N ALA A 66 2.87 -15.78 2.37
CA ALA A 66 1.46 -15.95 2.03
C ALA A 66 1.17 -17.28 1.34
N ASP A 67 2.13 -17.87 0.62
CA ASP A 67 2.00 -19.19 0.01
C ASP A 67 2.05 -20.33 1.06
N ALA A 68 2.63 -20.08 2.24
CA ALA A 68 2.71 -21.03 3.34
C ALA A 68 1.48 -20.96 4.28
N GLU A 69 1.36 -21.92 5.21
CA GLU A 69 0.38 -21.83 6.29
C GLU A 69 0.76 -20.71 7.26
N ILE A 70 -0.23 -19.89 7.63
CA ILE A 70 -0.05 -18.79 8.59
C ILE A 70 -0.43 -19.32 9.98
N GLU A 71 0.49 -19.24 10.92
CA GLU A 71 0.26 -19.69 12.30
C GLU A 71 -0.90 -18.92 12.96
N GLY A 72 -1.82 -19.67 13.57
CA GLY A 72 -2.96 -19.11 14.30
C GLY A 72 -4.20 -18.81 13.43
N VAL A 73 -4.13 -19.02 12.11
CA VAL A 73 -5.32 -18.90 11.25
C VAL A 73 -6.29 -20.04 11.55
N GLN A 74 -7.53 -19.68 11.84
CA GLN A 74 -8.66 -20.59 11.91
C GLN A 74 -9.39 -20.64 10.56
N SER A 75 -9.91 -21.81 10.20
CA SER A 75 -10.73 -22.00 9.00
C SER A 75 -12.12 -22.53 9.37
N TYR A 76 -13.13 -22.10 8.63
CA TYR A 76 -14.53 -22.45 8.84
C TYR A 76 -15.15 -22.92 7.52
N ASP A 77 -15.55 -24.18 7.49
CA ASP A 77 -16.19 -24.81 6.33
C ASP A 77 -17.71 -24.82 6.44
N GLY A 78 -18.39 -25.14 5.33
CA GLY A 78 -19.84 -25.33 5.31
C GLY A 78 -20.64 -24.03 5.43
N LEU A 79 -19.99 -22.88 5.20
CA LEU A 79 -20.64 -21.57 5.15
C LEU A 79 -21.61 -21.50 3.97
N THR A 80 -22.78 -20.92 4.23
CA THR A 80 -23.81 -20.68 3.21
C THR A 80 -23.58 -19.35 2.50
N PHE A 81 -24.15 -19.22 1.29
CA PHE A 81 -24.08 -18.00 0.47
C PHE A 81 -25.49 -17.42 0.22
N ASN A 82 -26.43 -17.63 1.14
CA ASN A 82 -27.79 -17.15 0.90
C ASN A 82 -27.91 -15.66 1.25
N HIS A 83 -28.51 -14.91 0.33
CA HIS A 83 -28.95 -13.56 0.62
C HIS A 83 -30.21 -13.54 1.49
N VAL A 84 -30.15 -12.82 2.61
CA VAL A 84 -31.26 -12.63 3.54
C VAL A 84 -31.56 -11.15 3.77
N THR A 85 -32.76 -10.86 4.29
CA THR A 85 -33.21 -9.50 4.63
C THR A 85 -33.37 -9.29 6.13
N THR A 86 -32.97 -10.27 6.94
CA THR A 86 -33.11 -10.29 8.39
C THR A 86 -31.73 -10.32 9.04
N THR A 87 -31.67 -9.98 10.33
CA THR A 87 -30.47 -10.21 11.13
C THR A 87 -30.10 -11.68 11.16
N VAL A 88 -28.80 -11.96 11.17
CA VAL A 88 -28.24 -13.31 11.22
C VAL A 88 -27.50 -13.51 12.55
N ASP A 89 -27.75 -14.64 13.19
CA ASP A 89 -27.00 -15.07 14.37
C ASP A 89 -25.81 -15.92 13.91
N TYR A 90 -24.60 -15.36 14.03
CA TYR A 90 -23.39 -15.99 13.53
C TYR A 90 -22.66 -16.75 14.63
N PRO A 91 -22.01 -17.87 14.31
CA PRO A 91 -21.22 -18.62 15.29
C PRO A 91 -19.89 -17.94 15.65
N GLN A 92 -19.35 -17.07 14.79
CA GLN A 92 -18.13 -16.31 15.04
C GLN A 92 -18.42 -14.84 15.30
N THR A 93 -17.57 -14.21 16.11
CA THR A 93 -17.63 -12.79 16.46
C THR A 93 -16.23 -12.17 16.28
N PRO A 94 -15.96 -11.42 15.19
CA PRO A 94 -16.86 -11.08 14.09
C PRO A 94 -17.20 -12.30 13.19
N PRO A 95 -18.25 -12.22 12.36
CA PRO A 95 -18.62 -13.31 11.45
C PRO A 95 -17.58 -13.59 10.37
N ALA A 96 -17.31 -14.87 10.11
CA ALA A 96 -16.38 -15.31 9.06
C ALA A 96 -17.05 -15.61 7.70
N GLY A 97 -18.37 -15.50 7.60
CA GLY A 97 -19.15 -15.85 6.41
C GLY A 97 -20.53 -16.40 6.78
N GLY A 98 -21.28 -16.90 5.79
CA GLY A 98 -22.62 -17.45 5.98
C GLY A 98 -23.72 -16.61 5.33
N ASP A 99 -24.98 -16.85 5.71
CA ASP A 99 -26.13 -16.06 5.23
C ASP A 99 -25.91 -14.57 5.52
N HIS A 100 -26.15 -13.71 4.55
CA HIS A 100 -25.77 -12.29 4.65
C HIS A 100 -26.67 -11.39 3.78
N ALA A 101 -26.50 -10.07 3.86
CA ALA A 101 -27.39 -9.12 3.20
C ALA A 101 -27.15 -9.12 1.68
N ALA A 102 -28.18 -8.94 0.86
CA ALA A 102 -28.01 -8.86 -0.60
C ALA A 102 -27.18 -7.66 -1.11
N ALA A 103 -26.92 -6.67 -0.24
CA ALA A 103 -26.11 -5.50 -0.58
C ALA A 103 -24.80 -5.54 0.19
N TRP A 104 -23.68 -5.33 -0.50
CA TRP A 104 -22.37 -5.22 0.13
C TRP A 104 -22.15 -3.88 0.81
N LEU A 105 -21.31 -3.88 1.84
CA LEU A 105 -20.76 -2.67 2.44
C LEU A 105 -19.59 -2.15 1.58
N ASN A 106 -19.50 -0.85 1.39
CA ASN A 106 -18.32 -0.25 0.76
C ASN A 106 -17.07 -0.53 1.61
N CYS A 107 -15.99 -1.00 1.00
CA CYS A 107 -14.70 -1.16 1.66
C CYS A 107 -14.07 0.21 1.95
N GLY A 108 -13.32 0.28 3.04
CA GLY A 108 -12.68 1.48 3.57
C GLY A 108 -12.70 1.50 5.10
N VAL A 109 -12.36 2.65 5.69
CA VAL A 109 -12.36 2.84 7.13
C VAL A 109 -13.73 3.33 7.61
N TYR A 110 -14.26 2.71 8.66
CA TYR A 110 -15.42 3.20 9.40
C TYR A 110 -15.02 3.45 10.84
N THR A 111 -15.39 4.60 11.38
CA THR A 111 -15.10 4.96 12.78
C THR A 111 -16.21 4.49 13.74
N GLU A 112 -17.25 3.85 13.23
CA GLU A 112 -18.41 3.35 13.98
C GLU A 112 -18.72 1.91 13.54
N PRO A 113 -19.32 1.08 14.42
CA PRO A 113 -19.70 -0.29 14.06
C PRO A 113 -20.64 -0.34 12.85
N VAL A 114 -20.48 -1.37 12.03
CA VAL A 114 -21.24 -1.57 10.79
C VAL A 114 -22.15 -2.79 10.87
N PRO A 115 -23.24 -2.88 10.07
CA PRO A 115 -24.05 -4.09 9.99
C PRO A 115 -23.21 -5.27 9.47
N SER A 116 -23.14 -6.34 10.26
CA SER A 116 -22.28 -7.48 9.94
C SER A 116 -22.73 -8.19 8.66
N GLU A 117 -24.02 -8.27 8.38
CA GLU A 117 -24.55 -8.90 7.17
C GLU A 117 -24.10 -8.17 5.89
N ASN A 118 -23.87 -6.86 5.92
CA ASN A 118 -23.34 -6.13 4.78
C ASN A 118 -21.83 -6.31 4.65
N ALA A 119 -21.10 -6.36 5.77
CA ALA A 119 -19.66 -6.63 5.79
C ALA A 119 -19.34 -8.06 5.31
N VAL A 120 -20.16 -9.05 5.68
CA VAL A 120 -20.02 -10.45 5.23
C VAL A 120 -20.22 -10.57 3.71
N HIS A 121 -21.14 -9.83 3.11
CA HIS A 121 -21.25 -9.79 1.64
C HIS A 121 -19.96 -9.24 1.02
N SER A 122 -19.35 -8.20 1.60
CA SER A 122 -18.06 -7.69 1.13
C SER A 122 -16.96 -8.77 1.21
N LEU A 123 -16.99 -9.65 2.21
CA LEU A 123 -16.10 -10.81 2.28
C LEU A 123 -16.32 -11.79 1.11
N GLU A 124 -17.56 -12.02 0.66
CA GLU A 124 -17.86 -12.86 -0.52
C GLU A 124 -17.25 -12.29 -1.81
N HIS A 125 -17.21 -10.95 -1.94
CA HIS A 125 -16.51 -10.27 -3.03
C HIS A 125 -14.98 -10.43 -2.97
N GLY A 126 -14.44 -11.00 -1.88
CA GLY A 126 -13.02 -11.16 -1.64
C GLY A 126 -12.39 -10.04 -0.83
N ALA A 127 -13.19 -9.28 -0.06
CA ALA A 127 -12.64 -8.33 0.89
C ALA A 127 -11.96 -9.03 2.07
N VAL A 128 -11.05 -8.29 2.72
CA VAL A 128 -10.55 -8.61 4.05
C VAL A 128 -11.09 -7.57 5.02
N TRP A 129 -11.77 -8.05 6.07
CA TRP A 129 -12.35 -7.23 7.13
C TRP A 129 -11.46 -7.28 8.37
N VAL A 130 -10.83 -6.14 8.66
CA VAL A 130 -10.05 -5.89 9.86
C VAL A 130 -10.98 -5.27 10.90
N THR A 131 -11.27 -6.01 11.97
CA THR A 131 -12.05 -5.50 13.09
C THR A 131 -11.16 -5.29 14.30
N TYR A 132 -11.45 -4.24 15.06
CA TYR A 132 -10.68 -3.90 16.25
C TYR A 132 -11.57 -3.51 17.44
N ASP A 133 -11.10 -3.78 18.65
CA ASP A 133 -11.74 -3.32 19.88
C ASP A 133 -11.62 -1.78 19.95
N PRO A 134 -12.74 -1.04 20.10
CA PRO A 134 -12.72 0.42 20.15
C PRO A 134 -11.85 1.03 21.26
N SER A 135 -11.47 0.23 22.28
CA SER A 135 -10.62 0.63 23.39
C SER A 135 -9.11 0.51 23.12
N LEU A 136 -8.71 0.05 21.93
CA LEU A 136 -7.29 0.01 21.53
C LEU A 136 -6.63 1.40 21.61
N PRO A 137 -5.31 1.44 21.83
CA PRO A 137 -4.54 2.67 21.70
C PRO A 137 -4.74 3.33 20.32
N ALA A 138 -4.83 4.66 20.31
CA ALA A 138 -5.14 5.41 19.08
C ALA A 138 -4.08 5.23 17.97
N ASP A 139 -2.82 4.97 18.34
CA ASP A 139 -1.74 4.66 17.40
C ASP A 139 -1.90 3.27 16.77
N GLU A 140 -2.41 2.29 17.52
CA GLU A 140 -2.76 0.97 16.96
C GLU A 140 -3.96 1.07 16.01
N ILE A 141 -5.01 1.81 16.40
CA ILE A 141 -6.16 2.05 15.52
C ILE A 141 -5.69 2.72 14.22
N ALA A 142 -4.87 3.77 14.32
CA ALA A 142 -4.34 4.46 13.14
C ALA A 142 -3.49 3.53 12.24
N ALA A 143 -2.73 2.59 12.84
CA ALA A 143 -1.96 1.61 12.08
C ALA A 143 -2.86 0.62 11.32
N LEU A 144 -3.98 0.20 11.92
CA LEU A 144 -4.97 -0.65 11.27
C LEU A 144 -5.74 0.08 10.17
N GLU A 145 -6.14 1.33 10.41
CA GLU A 145 -6.82 2.17 9.42
C GLU A 145 -5.94 2.38 8.17
N ALA A 146 -4.63 2.55 8.36
CA ALA A 146 -3.67 2.68 7.26
C ALA A 146 -3.59 1.44 6.36
N LEU A 147 -4.09 0.27 6.79
CA LEU A 147 -4.17 -0.93 5.94
C LEU A 147 -5.16 -0.75 4.79
N ALA A 148 -6.17 0.11 4.94
CA ALA A 148 -7.12 0.45 3.88
C ALA A 148 -6.53 1.45 2.87
N ASP A 149 -5.42 2.11 3.18
CA ASP A 149 -4.82 3.11 2.30
C ASP A 149 -4.40 2.46 0.98
N ASN A 150 -5.03 2.90 -0.11
CA ASN A 150 -4.82 2.37 -1.46
C ASN A 150 -5.19 0.89 -1.64
N GLN A 151 -5.98 0.29 -0.73
CA GLN A 151 -6.49 -1.08 -0.83
C GLN A 151 -8.01 -1.09 -1.01
N SER A 152 -8.48 -1.32 -2.24
CA SER A 152 -9.92 -1.23 -2.57
C SER A 152 -10.81 -2.33 -1.98
N TYR A 153 -10.21 -3.35 -1.36
CA TYR A 153 -10.89 -4.53 -0.80
C TYR A 153 -10.59 -4.74 0.68
N VAL A 154 -10.06 -3.73 1.37
CA VAL A 154 -9.84 -3.77 2.82
C VAL A 154 -10.92 -2.94 3.49
N LEU A 155 -11.63 -3.57 4.43
CA LEU A 155 -12.65 -2.96 5.28
C LEU A 155 -12.09 -2.91 6.70
N VAL A 156 -12.09 -1.74 7.34
CA VAL A 156 -11.58 -1.56 8.71
C VAL A 156 -12.68 -0.93 9.57
N THR A 157 -13.10 -1.60 10.65
CA THR A 157 -14.19 -1.11 11.50
C THR A 157 -13.97 -1.44 12.97
N PRO A 158 -14.46 -0.62 13.91
CA PRO A 158 -14.60 -1.05 15.30
C PRO A 158 -15.60 -2.21 15.41
N PHE A 159 -15.37 -3.13 16.35
CA PHE A 159 -16.27 -4.23 16.65
C PHE A 159 -16.21 -4.58 18.14
N GLU A 160 -17.35 -4.56 18.82
CA GLU A 160 -17.43 -4.83 20.26
C GLU A 160 -17.64 -6.32 20.57
N GLY A 161 -17.13 -6.78 21.71
CA GLY A 161 -17.38 -8.15 22.20
C GLY A 161 -16.56 -9.24 21.51
N MET A 162 -15.47 -8.88 20.84
CA MET A 162 -14.50 -9.83 20.30
C MET A 162 -13.68 -10.49 21.41
N GLU A 163 -13.20 -11.71 21.19
CA GLU A 163 -12.33 -12.41 22.14
C GLU A 163 -10.88 -11.88 22.16
N SER A 164 -10.39 -11.42 21.01
CA SER A 164 -9.08 -10.79 20.84
C SER A 164 -9.28 -9.34 20.40
N PRO A 165 -8.34 -8.42 20.74
CA PRO A 165 -8.52 -7.01 20.46
C PRO A 165 -8.51 -6.69 18.96
N ILE A 166 -7.93 -7.55 18.12
CA ILE A 166 -7.89 -7.39 16.66
C ILE A 166 -8.21 -8.74 16.01
N THR A 167 -9.14 -8.75 15.05
CA THR A 167 -9.44 -9.93 14.23
C THR A 167 -9.44 -9.54 12.75
N ILE A 168 -8.73 -10.33 11.94
CA ILE A 168 -8.61 -10.14 10.50
C ILE A 168 -9.37 -11.28 9.85
N THR A 169 -10.41 -10.95 9.10
CA THR A 169 -11.35 -11.91 8.56
C THR A 169 -11.35 -11.86 7.04
N ALA A 170 -11.20 -13.02 6.41
CA ALA A 170 -11.61 -13.26 5.03
C ALA A 170 -12.74 -14.30 5.06
N TRP A 171 -13.46 -14.48 3.96
CA TRP A 171 -14.52 -15.49 3.92
C TRP A 171 -13.97 -16.89 4.28
N GLY A 172 -14.44 -17.46 5.37
CA GLY A 172 -14.03 -18.77 5.90
C GLY A 172 -12.71 -18.79 6.66
N TYR A 173 -12.02 -17.66 6.85
CA TYR A 173 -10.71 -17.62 7.50
C TYR A 173 -10.59 -16.46 8.48
N GLN A 174 -10.03 -16.72 9.66
CA GLN A 174 -9.78 -15.67 10.66
C GLN A 174 -8.40 -15.78 11.28
N LEU A 175 -7.79 -14.62 11.50
CA LEU A 175 -6.57 -14.45 12.28
C LEU A 175 -6.88 -13.50 13.44
N ALA A 176 -6.75 -14.01 14.66
CA ALA A 176 -6.85 -13.20 15.88
C ALA A 176 -5.44 -12.83 16.36
N VAL A 177 -5.24 -11.55 16.68
CA VAL A 177 -3.95 -11.01 17.15
C VAL A 177 -4.16 -10.00 18.28
N ASP A 178 -3.09 -9.79 19.06
CA ASP A 178 -3.14 -8.91 20.22
C ASP A 178 -2.72 -7.46 19.89
N THR A 179 -1.92 -7.24 18.84
CA THR A 179 -1.33 -5.93 18.51
C THR A 179 -1.37 -5.64 17.02
N ALA A 180 -1.45 -4.35 16.66
CA ALA A 180 -1.51 -3.89 15.27
C ALA A 180 -0.19 -4.08 14.48
N ASP A 181 0.92 -4.33 15.17
CA ASP A 181 2.24 -4.59 14.56
C ASP A 181 2.53 -6.08 14.32
N ASP A 182 1.55 -6.97 14.54
CA ASP A 182 1.71 -8.39 14.28
C ASP A 182 2.03 -8.64 12.80
N SER A 183 3.23 -9.18 12.57
CA SER A 183 3.77 -9.45 11.23
C SER A 183 2.89 -10.35 10.35
N ARG A 184 1.95 -11.10 10.94
CA ARG A 184 1.03 -11.98 10.21
C ARG A 184 -0.12 -11.22 9.54
N ILE A 185 -0.46 -10.01 9.99
CA ILE A 185 -1.54 -9.19 9.40
C ILE A 185 -1.31 -8.95 7.89
N PRO A 186 -0.18 -8.39 7.44
CA PRO A 186 0.04 -8.17 6.01
C PRO A 186 0.12 -9.49 5.22
N VAL A 187 0.61 -10.57 5.85
CA VAL A 187 0.65 -11.91 5.23
C VAL A 187 -0.75 -12.45 4.99
N PHE A 188 -1.64 -12.31 5.99
CA PHE A 188 -3.04 -12.73 5.89
C PHE A 188 -3.77 -11.96 4.80
N ILE A 189 -3.64 -10.63 4.79
CA ILE A 189 -4.24 -9.78 3.75
C ILE A 189 -3.72 -10.23 2.38
N GLN A 190 -2.40 -10.37 2.21
CA GLN A 190 -1.82 -10.79 0.93
C GLN A 190 -2.30 -12.17 0.47
N LYS A 191 -2.54 -13.10 1.41
CA LYS A 191 -2.97 -14.48 1.11
C LYS A 191 -4.45 -14.56 0.72
N TYR A 192 -5.32 -13.86 1.45
CA TYR A 192 -6.77 -14.08 1.36
C TYR A 192 -7.54 -12.97 0.65
N LEU A 193 -6.94 -11.81 0.40
CA LEU A 193 -7.56 -10.77 -0.40
C LEU A 193 -7.82 -11.28 -1.82
N LEU A 194 -9.06 -11.10 -2.30
CA LEU A 194 -9.52 -11.61 -3.60
C LEU A 194 -9.29 -13.11 -3.77
N ASN A 195 -9.55 -13.91 -2.71
CA ASN A 195 -9.45 -15.36 -2.77
C ASN A 195 -10.29 -15.91 -3.96
N PRO A 196 -9.67 -16.58 -4.95
CA PRO A 196 -10.35 -17.04 -6.16
C PRO A 196 -11.39 -18.16 -5.92
N GLU A 197 -11.46 -18.73 -4.72
CA GLU A 197 -12.42 -19.78 -4.36
C GLU A 197 -13.83 -19.27 -4.04
N LEU A 198 -14.02 -17.94 -3.97
CA LEU A 198 -15.30 -17.32 -3.59
C LEU A 198 -16.24 -17.14 -4.78
N ALA A 199 -17.54 -17.20 -4.51
CA ALA A 199 -18.58 -17.18 -5.54
C ALA A 199 -18.61 -15.88 -6.34
N GLU A 200 -18.37 -14.73 -5.69
CA GLU A 200 -18.43 -13.39 -6.30
C GLU A 200 -17.08 -12.65 -6.25
N VAL A 201 -15.96 -13.39 -6.18
CA VAL A 201 -14.62 -12.81 -6.13
C VAL A 201 -14.40 -11.73 -7.20
N GLY A 202 -13.92 -10.56 -6.77
CA GLY A 202 -13.61 -9.44 -7.66
C GLY A 202 -14.82 -8.61 -8.09
N ALA A 203 -16.03 -8.92 -7.60
CA ALA A 203 -17.15 -7.99 -7.64
C ALA A 203 -16.80 -6.73 -6.83
N PRO A 204 -17.31 -5.53 -7.20
CA PRO A 204 -16.88 -4.29 -6.58
C PRO A 204 -17.10 -4.29 -5.06
N CYS A 205 -16.09 -3.92 -4.28
CA CYS A 205 -16.29 -3.53 -2.88
C CYS A 205 -16.58 -2.03 -2.73
N SER A 206 -17.25 -1.43 -3.72
CA SER A 206 -17.58 0.00 -3.76
C SER A 206 -18.93 0.19 -4.43
N SER A 207 -19.56 1.36 -4.27
CA SER A 207 -20.91 1.64 -4.80
C SER A 207 -22.04 0.75 -4.23
N GLY A 208 -21.78 0.10 -3.09
CA GLY A 208 -22.76 -0.56 -2.23
C GLY A 208 -23.28 0.39 -1.14
N VAL A 209 -23.59 -0.15 0.04
CA VAL A 209 -24.10 0.62 1.18
C VAL A 209 -22.98 1.13 2.09
N GLY A 210 -23.32 2.10 2.96
CA GLY A 210 -22.39 2.72 3.90
C GLY A 210 -21.41 3.70 3.24
N THR A 211 -20.90 4.65 4.02
CA THR A 211 -19.92 5.64 3.54
C THR A 211 -18.70 5.55 4.44
N PRO A 212 -17.56 5.04 3.94
CA PRO A 212 -16.29 5.11 4.65
C PRO A 212 -15.89 6.57 4.94
N ALA A 213 -15.05 6.77 5.97
CA ALA A 213 -14.56 8.07 6.42
C ALA A 213 -13.66 8.79 5.39
#